data_AF-A0A9J7KHL4-F1
#
_entry.id   AF-A0A9J7KHL4-F1
#
_cell.length_a   1.000
_cell.length_b   1.000
_cell.length_c   1.000
_cell.angle_alpha   90.00
_cell.angle_beta   90.00
_cell.angle_gamma   90.00
#
_symmetry.space_group_name_H-M   'P 1'
#
loop_
_entity.id
_entity.type
_entity.pdbx_description
1 polymer ?
#
loop_
_entity_poly.entity_id
_entity_poly.type
_entity_poly.pdbx_seq_one_letter_code
_entity_poly.pdbx_strand_id
1 'polypeptide(L)'
;MPKNRFTHYAVARGRKPGIYTDWSQTKEQIEGFSSARYKGFHSEAEARAWIDENSNSILQKNRNDAGVVKATANEKGDAQSGANQSLPMAGKGQSRDYGKRPSKNETSESEKSTGKHVISKVKTGNTDDLAEALSDLQITKPLTFKEALPNFRPGIYKGDVIKRLWSNLLQSWFERGAQVFIVSPWIDKKTIGYIKNRLMTGQSSIQALYIRDPCFTDTNGKATTLAEAMQGVFSESEADRIRCLRVGTDREADGKAYFHCKFVAGRFENHVEILITSANFNDHHFNPLQRDSVILLSENCREFETRYLSELDHVTKEVALATVLAT
;
A
#
# COMPACT_ATOMS: atom_id res chain seq x y z
N MET A 1 -36.76 14.41 -36.83
CA MET A 1 -35.69 14.02 -35.89
C MET A 1 -35.97 12.59 -35.40
N PRO A 2 -34.96 11.73 -35.21
CA PRO A 2 -35.17 10.45 -34.52
C PRO A 2 -35.61 10.73 -33.07
N LYS A 3 -36.62 10.00 -32.59
CA LYS A 3 -37.01 10.07 -31.17
C LYS A 3 -35.99 9.27 -30.35
N ASN A 4 -35.34 9.88 -29.37
CA ASN A 4 -34.56 9.12 -28.40
C ASN A 4 -35.50 8.10 -27.72
N ARG A 5 -35.07 6.84 -27.66
CA ARG A 5 -35.88 5.72 -27.14
C ARG A 5 -36.17 5.85 -25.63
N PHE A 6 -35.37 6.64 -24.93
CA PHE A 6 -35.41 6.84 -23.49
C PHE A 6 -35.31 8.33 -23.18
N THR A 7 -35.95 8.76 -22.10
CA THR A 7 -35.94 10.16 -21.62
C THR A 7 -34.84 10.40 -20.59
N HIS A 8 -34.39 9.34 -19.91
CA HIS A 8 -33.36 9.38 -18.89
C HIS A 8 -32.32 8.28 -19.15
N TYR A 9 -31.05 8.59 -18.94
CA TYR A 9 -29.92 7.70 -19.12
C TYR A 9 -29.09 7.69 -17.84
N ALA A 10 -29.14 6.58 -17.12
CA ALA A 10 -28.34 6.35 -15.93
C ALA A 10 -26.92 5.91 -16.32
N VAL A 11 -25.90 6.58 -15.77
CA VAL A 11 -24.51 6.16 -15.81
C VAL A 11 -24.09 5.80 -14.38
N ALA A 12 -24.04 4.50 -14.08
CA ALA A 12 -23.55 3.99 -12.80
C ALA A 12 -22.01 3.88 -12.76
N ARG A 13 -21.37 3.71 -13.93
CA ARG A 13 -19.91 3.75 -14.09
C ARG A 13 -19.55 4.39 -15.43
N GLY A 14 -18.74 5.45 -15.38
CA GLY A 14 -18.31 6.29 -16.50
C GLY A 14 -17.44 7.45 -15.99
N ARG A 15 -17.07 8.39 -16.88
CA ARG A 15 -16.26 9.58 -16.52
C ARG A 15 -16.89 10.44 -15.43
N LYS A 16 -18.22 10.61 -15.51
CA LYS A 16 -19.06 11.23 -14.49
C LYS A 16 -20.33 10.38 -14.29
N PRO A 17 -20.42 9.58 -13.22
CA PRO A 17 -21.66 8.91 -12.86
C PRO A 17 -22.80 9.92 -12.60
N GLY A 18 -24.03 9.57 -12.95
CA GLY A 18 -25.17 10.49 -12.89
C GLY A 18 -26.31 10.09 -13.84
N ILE A 19 -27.36 10.90 -13.87
CA ILE A 19 -28.50 10.73 -14.78
C ILE A 19 -28.47 11.87 -15.79
N TYR A 20 -28.60 11.54 -17.08
CA TYR A 20 -28.57 12.46 -18.19
C TYR A 20 -29.86 12.35 -19.01
N THR A 21 -30.40 13.45 -19.50
CA THR A 21 -31.59 13.45 -20.38
C THR A 21 -31.23 13.46 -21.87
N ASP A 22 -29.95 13.65 -22.20
CA ASP A 22 -29.42 13.57 -23.56
C ASP A 22 -28.46 12.38 -23.75
N TRP A 23 -28.55 11.75 -24.91
CA TRP A 23 -27.69 10.63 -25.30
C TRP A 23 -26.26 11.08 -25.65
N SER A 24 -26.08 12.29 -26.19
CA SER A 24 -24.74 12.82 -26.54
C SER A 24 -23.91 13.04 -25.27
N GLN A 25 -24.48 13.72 -24.28
CA GLN A 25 -23.89 13.88 -22.94
C GLN A 25 -23.63 12.53 -22.26
N THR A 26 -24.55 11.57 -22.39
CA THR A 26 -24.37 10.20 -21.89
C THR A 26 -23.16 9.53 -22.56
N LYS A 27 -23.08 9.60 -23.90
CA LYS A 27 -22.03 9.01 -24.74
C LYS A 27 -20.66 9.54 -24.35
N GLU A 28 -20.52 10.84 -24.12
CA GLU A 28 -19.30 11.45 -23.57
C GLU A 28 -18.83 10.83 -22.25
N GLN A 29 -19.74 10.34 -21.38
CA GLN A 29 -19.35 9.72 -20.11
C GLN A 29 -18.90 8.26 -20.25
N ILE A 30 -19.33 7.56 -21.30
CA ILE A 30 -19.17 6.09 -21.45
C ILE A 30 -18.20 5.69 -22.57
N GLU A 31 -18.06 6.51 -23.62
CA GLU A 31 -17.34 6.12 -24.83
C GLU A 31 -15.84 6.03 -24.58
N GLY A 32 -15.24 4.87 -24.85
CA GLY A 32 -13.85 4.57 -24.49
C GLY A 32 -13.59 4.44 -22.98
N PHE A 33 -14.61 4.50 -22.12
CA PHE A 33 -14.44 4.30 -20.68
C PHE A 33 -14.48 2.80 -20.34
N SER A 34 -13.39 2.27 -19.77
CA SER A 34 -13.26 0.84 -19.49
C SER A 34 -14.29 0.37 -18.44
N SER A 35 -15.04 -0.68 -18.78
CA SER A 35 -16.15 -1.22 -17.98
C SER A 35 -17.24 -0.18 -17.64
N ALA A 36 -17.57 0.72 -18.58
CA ALA A 36 -18.73 1.60 -18.44
C ALA A 36 -20.02 0.80 -18.20
N ARG A 37 -20.87 1.28 -17.28
CA ARG A 37 -22.13 0.65 -16.87
C ARG A 37 -23.23 1.71 -16.92
N TYR A 38 -24.09 1.63 -17.93
CA TYR A 38 -25.15 2.60 -18.18
C TYR A 38 -26.44 1.91 -18.68
N LYS A 39 -27.59 2.56 -18.53
CA LYS A 39 -28.90 2.06 -19.01
C LYS A 39 -29.89 3.20 -19.23
N GLY A 40 -30.76 3.07 -20.24
CA GLY A 40 -31.85 4.00 -20.54
C GLY A 40 -33.16 3.65 -19.82
N PHE A 41 -33.92 4.67 -19.45
CA PHE A 41 -35.15 4.63 -18.65
C PHE A 41 -36.18 5.66 -19.13
N HIS A 42 -37.44 5.50 -18.69
CA HIS A 42 -38.50 6.46 -18.98
C HIS A 42 -38.76 7.44 -17.82
N SER A 43 -38.28 7.11 -16.61
CA SER A 43 -38.39 7.91 -15.40
C SER A 43 -37.03 8.14 -14.74
N GLU A 44 -36.83 9.32 -14.14
CA GLU A 44 -35.64 9.61 -13.34
C GLU A 44 -35.56 8.70 -12.10
N ALA A 45 -36.70 8.34 -11.50
CA ALA A 45 -36.73 7.49 -10.29
C ALA A 45 -36.21 6.07 -10.57
N GLU A 46 -36.55 5.49 -11.74
CA GLU A 46 -35.99 4.21 -12.20
C GLU A 46 -34.49 4.32 -12.44
N ALA A 47 -34.05 5.40 -13.10
CA ALA A 47 -32.64 5.67 -13.36
C ALA A 47 -31.83 5.88 -12.07
N ARG A 48 -32.42 6.50 -11.05
CA ARG A 48 -31.83 6.72 -9.72
C ARG A 48 -31.65 5.41 -8.96
N ALA A 49 -32.73 4.67 -8.76
CA ALA A 49 -32.70 3.37 -8.09
C ALA A 49 -31.72 2.39 -8.76
N TRP A 50 -31.66 2.40 -10.10
CA TRP A 50 -30.67 1.61 -10.82
C TRP A 50 -29.24 2.08 -10.58
N ILE A 51 -28.94 3.39 -10.52
CA ILE A 51 -27.61 3.85 -10.10
C ILE A 51 -27.29 3.33 -8.70
N ASP A 52 -28.20 3.44 -7.75
CA ASP A 52 -27.95 3.01 -6.36
C ASP A 52 -27.62 1.52 -6.29
N GLU A 53 -28.40 0.66 -6.97
CA GLU A 53 -28.14 -0.77 -7.15
C GLU A 53 -26.80 -1.09 -7.85
N ASN A 54 -26.39 -0.25 -8.81
CA ASN A 54 -25.30 -0.54 -9.76
C ASN A 54 -23.99 0.20 -9.41
N SER A 55 -24.02 1.12 -8.45
CA SER A 55 -22.92 2.00 -8.03
C SER A 55 -21.78 1.28 -7.32
N ASN A 56 -22.08 0.18 -6.62
CA ASN A 56 -21.18 -0.40 -5.62
C ASN A 56 -21.01 -1.91 -5.75
N SER A 57 -20.08 -2.34 -6.60
CA SER A 57 -19.59 -3.74 -6.64
C SER A 57 -18.64 -4.09 -5.47
N ILE A 58 -18.57 -3.26 -4.43
CA ILE A 58 -17.74 -3.45 -3.23
C ILE A 58 -18.60 -3.63 -1.97
N LEU A 59 -19.79 -3.02 -1.88
CA LEU A 59 -20.60 -3.01 -0.64
C LEU A 59 -21.63 -4.15 -0.52
N GLN A 60 -21.95 -4.87 -1.60
CA GLN A 60 -23.00 -5.91 -1.55
C GLN A 60 -22.53 -7.28 -1.02
N LYS A 61 -21.23 -7.54 -0.90
CA LYS A 61 -20.74 -8.89 -0.52
C LYS A 61 -20.98 -9.26 0.95
N ASN A 62 -21.33 -8.28 1.80
CA ASN A 62 -21.50 -8.45 3.24
C ASN A 62 -22.97 -8.38 3.71
N ARG A 63 -23.97 -8.48 2.81
CA ARG A 63 -25.41 -8.44 3.17
C ARG A 63 -26.11 -9.80 3.21
N ASN A 64 -25.44 -10.89 2.81
CA ASN A 64 -26.06 -12.21 2.72
C ASN A 64 -25.84 -13.10 3.96
N ASP A 65 -25.20 -12.57 5.01
CA ASP A 65 -24.82 -13.32 6.22
C ASP A 65 -25.40 -12.67 7.51
N ALA A 66 -26.54 -12.00 7.38
CA ALA A 66 -27.30 -11.43 8.50
C ALA A 66 -28.76 -11.91 8.38
N GLY A 67 -29.15 -12.88 9.21
CA GLY A 67 -30.43 -13.57 9.11
C GLY A 67 -31.65 -12.67 9.35
N VAL A 68 -32.70 -12.86 8.53
CA VAL A 68 -33.99 -12.17 8.71
C VAL A 68 -34.71 -12.73 9.94
N VAL A 69 -34.62 -12.03 11.06
CA VAL A 69 -35.36 -12.36 12.28
C VAL A 69 -36.83 -11.95 12.10
N LYS A 70 -37.73 -12.91 11.86
CA LYS A 70 -39.18 -12.69 11.99
C LYS A 70 -39.62 -13.05 13.41
N ALA A 71 -40.14 -12.07 14.14
CA ALA A 71 -40.74 -12.28 15.45
C ALA A 71 -42.24 -12.61 15.32
N THR A 72 -42.65 -13.73 15.93
CA THR A 72 -44.04 -14.06 16.33
C THR A 72 -43.94 -15.06 17.48
N ALA A 73 -44.82 -14.99 18.47
CA ALA A 73 -44.81 -15.86 19.65
C ALA A 73 -46.13 -16.64 19.79
N ASN A 74 -46.06 -17.88 20.29
CA ASN A 74 -46.73 -18.22 21.56
C ASN A 74 -46.43 -19.65 22.09
N GLU A 75 -46.25 -19.71 23.41
CA GLU A 75 -46.74 -20.71 24.39
C GLU A 75 -46.54 -22.24 24.29
N LYS A 76 -46.04 -22.78 25.43
CA LYS A 76 -46.42 -24.03 26.14
C LYS A 76 -45.99 -25.41 25.60
N GLY A 77 -45.53 -26.27 26.53
CA GLY A 77 -45.25 -27.71 26.34
C GLY A 77 -44.17 -28.23 27.32
N ASP A 78 -44.46 -29.30 28.07
CA ASP A 78 -43.63 -29.79 29.19
C ASP A 78 -42.86 -31.11 28.91
N ALA A 79 -41.82 -31.32 29.73
CA ALA A 79 -41.33 -32.60 30.29
C ALA A 79 -40.57 -33.68 29.46
N GLN A 80 -39.41 -34.04 30.02
CA GLN A 80 -38.87 -35.40 30.28
C GLN A 80 -38.37 -36.38 29.18
N SER A 81 -37.06 -36.65 29.28
CA SER A 81 -36.37 -37.97 29.30
C SER A 81 -36.56 -39.03 28.19
N GLY A 82 -35.44 -39.53 27.66
CA GLY A 82 -35.31 -40.78 26.90
C GLY A 82 -33.84 -41.05 26.55
N ALA A 83 -33.42 -42.31 26.40
CA ALA A 83 -32.01 -42.68 26.18
C ALA A 83 -31.82 -43.80 25.14
N ASN A 84 -30.59 -43.92 24.59
CA ASN A 84 -30.04 -45.05 23.81
C ASN A 84 -30.67 -45.32 22.42
N GLN A 85 -30.01 -45.93 21.42
CA GLN A 85 -28.59 -46.32 21.17
C GLN A 85 -28.10 -45.57 19.86
N SER A 86 -26.91 -45.72 19.23
CA SER A 86 -25.88 -46.79 19.21
C SER A 86 -24.49 -46.25 18.82
N LEU A 87 -23.43 -46.99 19.17
CA LEU A 87 -22.08 -46.91 18.59
C LEU A 87 -21.73 -48.25 17.90
N PRO A 88 -20.73 -48.28 17.01
CA PRO A 88 -19.41 -48.76 17.44
C PRO A 88 -18.22 -47.90 16.98
N MET A 89 -17.05 -48.10 17.58
CA MET A 89 -15.80 -47.36 17.30
C MET A 89 -14.74 -48.18 16.56
N ALA A 90 -14.02 -47.52 15.64
CA ALA A 90 -12.58 -47.69 15.38
C ALA A 90 -12.09 -46.50 14.51
N GLY A 91 -10.89 -45.93 14.67
CA GLY A 91 -9.81 -46.20 15.63
C GLY A 91 -8.82 -45.01 15.68
N LYS A 92 -7.84 -45.02 16.60
CA LYS A 92 -6.91 -43.91 16.82
C LYS A 92 -5.82 -43.81 15.74
N GLY A 93 -5.45 -42.59 15.33
CA GLY A 93 -4.25 -42.28 14.55
C GLY A 93 -3.62 -40.96 15.04
N GLN A 94 -2.29 -40.91 15.19
CA GLN A 94 -1.58 -39.80 15.86
C GLN A 94 -0.82 -38.88 14.88
N SER A 95 -0.43 -37.72 15.43
CA SER A 95 0.35 -36.65 14.81
C SER A 95 1.61 -37.09 14.04
N ARG A 96 1.90 -36.35 12.97
CA ARG A 96 3.20 -36.18 12.29
C ARG A 96 3.21 -34.71 11.83
N ASP A 97 4.10 -33.81 12.25
CA ASP A 97 5.56 -33.87 12.45
C ASP A 97 6.33 -34.33 11.20
N TYR A 98 7.10 -33.39 10.64
CA TYR A 98 7.92 -33.56 9.44
C TYR A 98 9.39 -33.25 9.77
N GLY A 99 10.00 -34.17 10.51
CA GLY A 99 11.42 -34.13 10.84
C GLY A 99 12.36 -34.33 9.64
N LYS A 100 13.58 -33.82 9.81
CA LYS A 100 14.74 -33.94 8.91
C LYS A 100 15.00 -35.38 8.42
N ARG A 101 15.66 -35.53 7.26
CA ARG A 101 16.48 -36.72 6.95
C ARG A 101 17.82 -36.34 6.28
N PRO A 102 18.95 -37.05 6.55
CA PRO A 102 20.29 -36.54 6.27
C PRO A 102 20.97 -37.19 5.04
N SER A 103 22.25 -36.88 4.86
CA SER A 103 23.12 -37.25 3.73
C SER A 103 23.67 -38.68 3.75
N LYS A 104 24.28 -39.08 2.62
CA LYS A 104 25.52 -39.88 2.56
C LYS A 104 26.26 -39.68 1.23
N ASN A 105 27.57 -39.86 1.25
CA ASN A 105 28.46 -39.96 0.08
C ASN A 105 28.39 -41.40 -0.50
N GLU A 106 29.15 -41.89 -1.49
CA GLU A 106 30.46 -41.59 -2.12
C GLU A 106 30.43 -42.28 -3.53
N THR A 107 31.21 -42.04 -4.59
CA THR A 107 32.40 -41.21 -4.95
C THR A 107 32.26 -40.89 -6.48
N SER A 108 33.20 -40.54 -7.39
CA SER A 108 34.65 -40.23 -7.49
C SER A 108 34.95 -39.65 -8.89
N GLU A 109 35.96 -38.78 -9.02
CA GLU A 109 36.77 -38.48 -10.24
C GLU A 109 36.08 -37.91 -11.51
N SER A 110 36.67 -37.00 -12.31
CA SER A 110 37.88 -36.15 -12.22
C SER A 110 37.79 -35.08 -13.38
N GLU A 111 38.67 -34.10 -13.66
CA GLU A 111 40.01 -33.64 -13.22
C GLU A 111 40.12 -32.08 -13.34
N LYS A 112 41.10 -31.45 -12.64
CA LYS A 112 41.79 -30.17 -12.97
C LYS A 112 40.95 -28.86 -13.00
N SER A 113 41.49 -27.65 -12.79
CA SER A 113 42.89 -27.20 -12.58
C SER A 113 43.00 -26.03 -11.57
N THR A 114 44.14 -25.94 -10.86
CA THR A 114 44.80 -24.74 -10.30
C THR A 114 43.97 -23.55 -9.76
N GLY A 115 44.12 -23.21 -8.48
CA GLY A 115 43.60 -21.97 -7.88
C GLY A 115 44.69 -21.04 -7.31
N LYS A 116 44.26 -20.05 -6.51
CA LYS A 116 45.13 -19.23 -5.62
C LYS A 116 44.33 -18.68 -4.44
N HIS A 117 44.83 -18.84 -3.23
CA HIS A 117 44.35 -18.07 -2.07
C HIS A 117 44.88 -16.64 -2.14
N VAL A 118 44.01 -15.65 -1.92
CA VAL A 118 44.42 -14.26 -1.63
C VAL A 118 43.52 -13.73 -0.52
N ILE A 119 44.11 -13.50 0.65
CA ILE A 119 43.50 -12.68 1.70
C ILE A 119 43.77 -11.22 1.35
N SER A 120 42.75 -10.36 1.35
CA SER A 120 42.75 -9.09 2.13
C SER A 120 41.67 -8.09 1.72
N LYS A 121 41.41 -7.17 2.66
CA LYS A 121 40.84 -5.82 2.50
C LYS A 121 39.37 -5.72 2.08
N VAL A 122 38.57 -5.41 3.10
CA VAL A 122 37.44 -4.46 3.02
C VAL A 122 37.79 -3.33 2.05
N LYS A 123 36.93 -3.09 1.06
CA LYS A 123 36.92 -1.86 0.28
C LYS A 123 35.77 -0.98 0.74
N THR A 124 36.09 0.28 1.00
CA THR A 124 35.11 1.37 1.17
C THR A 124 34.24 1.47 -0.08
N GLY A 125 32.95 1.78 0.11
CA GLY A 125 32.01 1.98 -1.00
C GLY A 125 32.51 3.11 -1.91
N ASN A 126 32.84 2.77 -3.15
CA ASN A 126 33.41 3.69 -4.12
C ASN A 126 32.36 3.96 -5.20
N THR A 127 32.05 5.24 -5.44
CA THR A 127 31.53 5.92 -6.65
C THR A 127 30.48 5.29 -7.59
N ASP A 128 30.43 3.97 -7.75
CA ASP A 128 29.88 3.31 -8.94
C ASP A 128 28.34 3.21 -8.88
N ASP A 129 27.76 3.27 -7.66
CA ASP A 129 26.34 3.53 -7.38
C ASP A 129 25.81 4.79 -8.13
N LEU A 130 26.67 5.75 -8.45
CA LEU A 130 26.28 6.97 -9.18
C LEU A 130 26.03 6.70 -10.67
N ALA A 131 26.73 5.72 -11.27
CA ALA A 131 26.55 5.38 -12.68
C ALA A 131 25.28 4.55 -12.90
N GLU A 132 24.98 3.60 -12.00
CA GLU A 132 23.73 2.83 -12.03
C GLU A 132 22.51 3.72 -11.71
N ALA A 133 22.68 4.76 -10.88
CA ALA A 133 21.65 5.78 -10.64
C ALA A 133 21.43 6.78 -11.79
N LEU A 134 22.18 6.70 -12.90
CA LEU A 134 22.12 7.64 -14.03
C LEU A 134 21.83 6.97 -15.39
N SER A 135 21.71 5.64 -15.44
CA SER A 135 21.35 4.90 -16.67
C SER A 135 19.85 4.57 -16.78
N ASP A 136 19.16 4.42 -15.65
CA ASP A 136 17.75 4.02 -15.62
C ASP A 136 16.81 5.23 -15.84
N LEU A 137 16.23 5.30 -17.05
CA LEU A 137 15.27 6.28 -17.59
C LEU A 137 15.84 7.56 -18.25
N GLN A 138 15.62 7.70 -19.56
CA GLN A 138 15.54 8.98 -20.26
C GLN A 138 14.22 9.74 -19.96
N ILE A 139 13.81 9.79 -18.69
CA ILE A 139 12.72 10.66 -18.23
C ILE A 139 13.34 12.01 -17.86
N THR A 140 13.32 12.95 -18.80
CA THR A 140 13.97 14.26 -18.66
C THR A 140 13.19 15.27 -17.80
N LYS A 141 12.03 14.87 -17.26
CA LYS A 141 11.22 15.61 -16.28
C LYS A 141 10.47 14.62 -15.38
N PRO A 142 10.43 14.79 -14.04
CA PRO A 142 9.74 13.87 -13.14
C PRO A 142 8.26 13.70 -13.49
N LEU A 143 7.83 12.46 -13.60
CA LEU A 143 6.53 12.10 -14.17
C LEU A 143 5.40 12.46 -13.19
N THR A 144 4.57 13.44 -13.54
CA THR A 144 3.52 13.93 -12.63
C THR A 144 2.40 12.90 -12.46
N PHE A 145 1.66 12.98 -11.35
CA PHE A 145 0.51 12.11 -11.08
C PHE A 145 -0.52 12.11 -12.25
N LYS A 146 -0.72 13.27 -12.90
CA LYS A 146 -1.59 13.41 -14.08
C LYS A 146 -1.07 12.68 -15.32
N GLU A 147 0.24 12.57 -15.49
CA GLU A 147 0.89 11.82 -16.59
C GLU A 147 0.99 10.32 -16.29
N ALA A 148 1.00 9.94 -15.01
CA ALA A 148 0.94 8.55 -14.57
C ALA A 148 -0.45 7.93 -14.81
N LEU A 149 -1.52 8.65 -14.45
CA LEU A 149 -2.90 8.15 -14.47
C LEU A 149 -3.38 7.45 -15.77
N PRO A 150 -3.07 7.93 -17.00
CA PRO A 150 -3.53 7.27 -18.23
C PRO A 150 -2.93 5.89 -18.47
N ASN A 151 -1.73 5.65 -17.95
CA ASN A 151 -0.96 4.41 -18.14
C ASN A 151 -0.99 3.50 -16.91
N PHE A 152 -1.21 4.07 -15.72
CA PHE A 152 -1.35 3.34 -14.47
C PHE A 152 -2.67 2.55 -14.42
N ARG A 153 -2.64 1.35 -13.83
CA ARG A 153 -3.84 0.56 -13.52
C ARG A 153 -3.70 -0.04 -12.12
N PRO A 154 -4.64 0.18 -11.19
CA PRO A 154 -4.61 -0.46 -9.88
C PRO A 154 -4.43 -1.98 -10.01
N GLY A 155 -3.45 -2.55 -9.32
CA GLY A 155 -3.01 -3.93 -9.56
C GLY A 155 -1.71 -4.30 -8.86
N ILE A 156 -1.11 -5.41 -9.28
CA ILE A 156 0.15 -5.93 -8.74
C ILE A 156 1.32 -5.52 -9.63
N TYR A 157 2.36 -4.94 -9.03
CA TYR A 157 3.56 -4.46 -9.71
C TYR A 157 4.83 -5.13 -9.15
N LYS A 158 5.93 -5.03 -9.88
CA LYS A 158 7.26 -5.45 -9.41
C LYS A 158 7.87 -4.39 -8.48
N GLY A 159 8.67 -4.80 -7.50
CA GLY A 159 9.32 -3.88 -6.55
C GLY A 159 10.11 -2.73 -7.21
N ASP A 160 10.82 -3.01 -8.31
CA ASP A 160 11.60 -2.01 -9.05
C ASP A 160 10.72 -0.99 -9.79
N VAL A 161 9.58 -1.44 -10.32
CA VAL A 161 8.56 -0.55 -10.92
C VAL A 161 7.90 0.31 -9.84
N ILE A 162 7.66 -0.24 -8.65
CA ILE A 162 7.13 0.50 -7.50
C ILE A 162 8.13 1.57 -7.07
N LYS A 163 9.43 1.23 -6.91
CA LYS A 163 10.50 2.19 -6.58
C LYS A 163 10.54 3.35 -7.57
N ARG A 164 10.55 3.07 -8.88
CA ARG A 164 10.57 4.13 -9.92
C ARG A 164 9.33 5.03 -9.89
N LEU A 165 8.13 4.47 -9.71
CA LEU A 165 6.88 5.25 -9.61
C LEU A 165 6.87 6.13 -8.35
N TRP A 166 7.25 5.55 -7.21
CA TRP A 166 7.37 6.21 -5.91
C TRP A 166 8.40 7.36 -5.93
N SER A 167 9.60 7.13 -6.49
CA SER A 167 10.63 8.18 -6.64
C SER A 167 10.16 9.33 -7.51
N ASN A 168 9.53 9.05 -8.66
CA ASN A 168 9.04 10.09 -9.58
C ASN A 168 7.96 10.95 -8.93
N LEU A 169 7.01 10.35 -8.22
CA LEU A 169 5.97 11.08 -7.51
C LEU A 169 6.56 11.94 -6.38
N LEU A 170 7.42 11.38 -5.53
CA LEU A 170 8.09 12.14 -4.46
C LEU A 170 8.90 13.32 -5.01
N GLN A 171 9.70 13.12 -6.07
CA GLN A 171 10.45 14.20 -6.69
C GLN A 171 9.52 15.28 -7.28
N SER A 172 8.50 14.87 -8.04
CA SER A 172 7.49 15.78 -8.60
C SER A 172 6.78 16.59 -7.50
N TRP A 173 6.49 15.98 -6.36
CA TRP A 173 5.86 16.65 -5.22
C TRP A 173 6.79 17.64 -4.52
N PHE A 174 8.05 17.30 -4.29
CA PHE A 174 9.04 18.25 -3.76
C PHE A 174 9.24 19.44 -4.72
N GLU A 175 9.44 19.19 -6.02
CA GLU A 175 9.61 20.24 -7.04
C GLU A 175 8.37 21.13 -7.21
N ARG A 176 7.17 20.59 -6.99
CA ARG A 176 5.90 21.34 -7.01
C ARG A 176 5.51 21.94 -5.65
N GLY A 177 6.38 21.89 -4.63
CA GLY A 177 6.15 22.51 -3.33
C GLY A 177 5.04 21.87 -2.48
N ALA A 178 4.70 20.60 -2.72
CA ALA A 178 3.72 19.89 -1.90
C ALA A 178 4.23 19.61 -0.48
N GLN A 179 3.28 19.54 0.46
CA GLN A 179 3.54 18.92 1.75
C GLN A 179 3.60 17.39 1.55
N VAL A 180 4.80 16.83 1.69
CA VAL A 180 5.05 15.40 1.47
C VAL A 180 4.90 14.60 2.76
N PHE A 181 4.03 13.59 2.72
CA PHE A 181 3.79 12.64 3.80
C PHE A 181 4.30 11.26 3.37
N ILE A 182 5.08 10.61 4.24
CA ILE A 182 5.61 9.26 4.02
C ILE A 182 5.13 8.36 5.15
N VAL A 183 4.43 7.29 4.81
CA VAL A 183 3.90 6.31 5.77
C VAL A 183 4.39 4.92 5.38
N SER A 184 5.27 4.35 6.20
CA SER A 184 5.64 2.95 6.09
C SER A 184 6.09 2.45 7.46
N PRO A 185 5.55 1.33 7.97
CA PRO A 185 5.98 0.80 9.25
C PRO A 185 7.46 0.40 9.20
N TRP A 186 7.98 0.05 8.01
CA TRP A 186 9.39 -0.21 7.82
C TRP A 186 10.03 0.64 6.70
N ILE A 187 11.14 1.31 7.02
CA ILE A 187 12.06 1.98 6.09
C ILE A 187 13.49 1.53 6.40
N ASP A 188 14.33 1.37 5.39
CA ASP A 188 15.77 1.13 5.62
C ASP A 188 16.62 2.40 5.43
N LYS A 189 17.83 2.36 6.00
CA LYS A 189 18.84 3.44 5.95
C LYS A 189 19.17 3.90 4.53
N LYS A 190 19.18 2.97 3.58
CA LYS A 190 19.48 3.24 2.16
C LYS A 190 18.34 4.00 1.49
N THR A 191 17.10 3.68 1.83
CA THR A 191 15.90 4.29 1.27
C THR A 191 15.70 5.71 1.81
N ILE A 192 15.84 5.93 3.13
CA ILE A 192 15.80 7.28 3.69
C ILE A 192 16.99 8.13 3.21
N GLY A 193 18.18 7.53 3.10
CA GLY A 193 19.36 8.15 2.49
C GLY A 193 19.18 8.51 1.01
N TYR A 194 18.47 7.69 0.23
CA TYR A 194 18.11 8.00 -1.15
C TYR A 194 17.13 9.18 -1.23
N ILE A 195 16.08 9.21 -0.41
CA ILE A 195 15.14 10.35 -0.36
C ILE A 195 15.92 11.64 -0.06
N LYS A 196 16.75 11.64 0.99
CA LYS A 196 17.55 12.78 1.44
C LYS A 196 18.55 13.27 0.40
N ASN A 197 19.29 12.37 -0.25
CA ASN A 197 20.41 12.73 -1.13
C ASN A 197 20.06 12.78 -2.63
N ARG A 198 18.82 12.45 -3.04
CA ARG A 198 18.38 12.49 -4.46
C ARG A 198 17.05 13.19 -4.70
N LEU A 199 16.08 13.10 -3.78
CA LEU A 199 14.74 13.63 -4.00
C LEU A 199 14.52 15.00 -3.31
N MET A 200 15.09 15.19 -2.12
CA MET A 200 14.92 16.40 -1.30
C MET A 200 15.86 17.54 -1.71
N THR A 201 15.71 18.05 -2.92
CA THR A 201 16.54 19.16 -3.45
C THR A 201 16.22 20.50 -2.76
N GLY A 202 17.20 21.40 -2.68
CA GLY A 202 17.02 22.76 -2.14
C GLY A 202 16.56 22.79 -0.68
N GLN A 203 15.45 23.50 -0.41
CA GLN A 203 14.81 23.61 0.92
C GLN A 203 13.68 22.57 1.14
N SER A 204 13.58 21.54 0.30
CA SER A 204 12.58 20.48 0.45
C SER A 204 12.67 19.78 1.80
N SER A 205 11.51 19.51 2.42
CA SER A 205 11.37 18.84 3.71
C SER A 205 10.18 17.89 3.67
N ILE A 206 10.28 16.76 4.39
CA ILE A 206 9.17 15.84 4.62
C ILE A 206 8.28 16.48 5.69
N GLN A 207 6.98 16.64 5.40
CA GLN A 207 6.04 17.27 6.33
C GLN A 207 5.67 16.32 7.47
N ALA A 208 5.55 15.02 7.20
CA ALA A 208 5.51 14.00 8.24
C ALA A 208 6.07 12.65 7.75
N LEU A 209 6.88 11.99 8.58
CA LEU A 209 7.29 10.59 8.43
C LEU A 209 6.63 9.74 9.51
N TYR A 210 5.76 8.81 9.12
CA TYR A 210 5.14 7.82 10.00
C TYR A 210 5.86 6.48 9.84
N ILE A 211 6.41 5.99 10.96
CA ILE A 211 7.35 4.88 11.03
C ILE A 211 7.09 4.04 12.30
N ARG A 212 7.63 2.82 12.37
CA ARG A 212 7.69 2.05 13.64
C ARG A 212 9.12 1.97 14.14
N ASP A 213 9.29 1.63 15.41
CA ASP A 213 10.58 1.21 15.98
C ASP A 213 10.44 -0.20 16.57
N PRO A 214 11.27 -1.20 16.20
CA PRO A 214 12.25 -1.19 15.09
C PRO A 214 11.65 -0.87 13.71
N CYS A 215 12.41 -0.12 12.92
CA CYS A 215 11.98 0.41 11.62
C CYS A 215 12.39 -0.45 10.42
N PHE A 216 13.15 -1.52 10.61
CA PHE A 216 13.40 -2.51 9.57
C PHE A 216 13.67 -3.87 10.21
N THR A 217 13.39 -4.95 9.48
CA THR A 217 13.77 -6.31 9.85
C THR A 217 14.22 -7.03 8.58
N ASP A 218 15.42 -7.59 8.59
CA ASP A 218 15.97 -8.31 7.44
C ASP A 218 15.37 -9.72 7.28
N THR A 219 15.73 -10.42 6.20
CA THR A 219 15.28 -11.80 5.93
C THR A 219 15.77 -12.84 6.94
N ASN A 220 16.70 -12.47 7.83
CA ASN A 220 17.24 -13.31 8.89
C ASN A 220 16.57 -13.02 10.26
N GLY A 221 15.64 -12.06 10.30
CA GLY A 221 14.99 -11.61 11.53
C GLY A 221 15.78 -10.57 12.32
N LYS A 222 16.88 -10.02 11.78
CA LYS A 222 17.62 -8.93 12.44
C LYS A 222 16.83 -7.63 12.32
N ALA A 223 16.30 -7.17 13.44
CA ALA A 223 15.74 -5.83 13.58
C ALA A 223 16.83 -4.75 13.41
N THR A 224 16.42 -3.58 12.93
CA THR A 224 17.20 -2.33 12.94
C THR A 224 16.33 -1.26 13.60
N THR A 225 16.90 -0.58 14.60
CA THR A 225 16.24 0.52 15.31
C THR A 225 16.15 1.77 14.45
N LEU A 226 15.21 2.65 14.81
CA LEU A 226 15.05 3.96 14.18
C LEU A 226 16.34 4.81 14.28
N ALA A 227 17.06 4.73 15.40
CA ALA A 227 18.36 5.38 15.58
C ALA A 227 19.41 4.86 14.59
N GLU A 228 19.65 3.54 14.53
CA GLU A 228 20.60 2.92 13.58
C GLU A 228 20.29 3.31 12.11
N ALA A 229 19.00 3.39 11.76
CA ALA A 229 18.56 3.73 10.41
C ALA A 229 18.73 5.23 10.06
N MET A 230 18.59 6.14 11.03
CA MET A 230 18.75 7.59 10.83
C MET A 230 20.19 8.08 11.00
N GLN A 231 21.01 7.38 11.80
CA GLN A 231 22.39 7.76 12.15
C GLN A 231 23.23 8.10 10.92
N GLY A 232 23.64 9.36 10.77
CA GLY A 232 24.48 9.82 9.65
C GLY A 232 23.76 9.98 8.31
N VAL A 233 22.43 9.85 8.26
CA VAL A 233 21.62 10.23 7.08
C VAL A 233 21.37 11.74 7.08
N PHE A 234 20.99 12.26 8.23
CA PHE A 234 20.84 13.68 8.53
C PHE A 234 21.90 14.08 9.57
N SER A 235 22.45 15.29 9.44
CA SER A 235 23.17 15.96 10.53
C SER A 235 22.19 16.66 11.49
N GLU A 236 22.65 17.07 12.67
CA GLU A 236 21.82 17.81 13.64
C GLU A 236 21.23 19.10 13.03
N SER A 237 22.02 19.80 12.21
CA SER A 237 21.59 20.98 11.45
C SER A 237 20.63 20.70 10.28
N GLU A 238 20.35 19.42 10.00
CA GLU A 238 19.35 18.96 9.03
C GLU A 238 18.17 18.22 9.72
N ALA A 239 18.07 18.28 11.05
CA ALA A 239 16.99 17.63 11.80
C ALA A 239 15.59 18.23 11.47
N ASP A 240 15.54 19.43 10.91
CA ASP A 240 14.33 20.10 10.41
C ASP A 240 13.78 19.50 9.09
N ARG A 241 14.60 18.72 8.38
CA ARG A 241 14.24 18.11 7.09
C ARG A 241 13.12 17.08 7.20
N ILE A 242 12.85 16.56 8.40
CA ILE A 242 11.62 15.84 8.75
C ILE A 242 10.89 16.68 9.79
N ARG A 243 9.89 17.45 9.35
CA ARG A 243 9.19 18.45 10.19
C ARG A 243 8.40 17.84 11.34
N CYS A 244 7.90 16.62 11.15
CA CYS A 244 7.21 15.82 12.16
C CYS A 244 7.59 14.35 11.95
N LEU A 245 8.08 13.70 13.01
CA LEU A 245 8.43 12.28 13.00
C LEU A 245 7.49 11.56 13.97
N ARG A 246 6.70 10.63 13.43
CA ARG A 246 5.63 9.90 14.10
C ARG A 246 6.00 8.44 14.24
N VAL A 247 6.23 7.98 15.48
CA VAL A 247 6.76 6.65 15.77
C VAL A 247 5.70 5.78 16.46
N GLY A 248 5.44 4.60 15.92
CA GLY A 248 4.59 3.55 16.51
C GLY A 248 5.38 2.30 16.92
N THR A 249 4.71 1.32 17.54
CA THR A 249 5.33 0.04 17.98
C THR A 249 5.34 -1.02 16.87
N ASP A 250 6.29 -1.96 16.92
CA ASP A 250 6.37 -3.09 15.98
C ASP A 250 5.22 -4.11 16.13
N ARG A 251 4.61 -4.18 17.31
CA ARG A 251 3.60 -5.16 17.73
C ARG A 251 2.49 -4.53 18.56
N GLU A 252 1.48 -5.35 18.86
CA GLU A 252 0.49 -5.18 19.94
C GLU A 252 1.13 -5.26 21.33
N ALA A 253 2.09 -4.38 21.60
CA ALA A 253 2.62 -4.17 22.94
C ALA A 253 1.57 -3.44 23.79
N ASP A 254 1.43 -3.85 25.06
CA ASP A 254 0.55 -3.23 26.06
C ASP A 254 -0.93 -3.11 25.65
N GLY A 255 -1.41 -3.92 24.71
CA GLY A 255 -2.79 -3.86 24.18
C GLY A 255 -3.09 -2.62 23.33
N LYS A 256 -2.06 -1.95 22.80
CA LYS A 256 -2.19 -0.75 21.95
C LYS A 256 -2.30 -1.12 20.47
N ALA A 257 -3.09 -0.33 19.73
CA ALA A 257 -3.19 -0.45 18.29
C ALA A 257 -1.91 -0.01 17.57
N TYR A 258 -1.67 -0.53 16.37
CA TYR A 258 -0.40 -0.44 15.65
C TYR A 258 -0.61 -0.39 14.12
N PHE A 259 -0.17 0.67 13.44
CA PHE A 259 -0.47 0.88 12.01
C PHE A 259 0.41 0.03 11.07
N HIS A 260 -0.14 -0.62 10.05
CA HIS A 260 0.65 -1.40 9.07
C HIS A 260 0.44 -0.99 7.60
N CYS A 261 -0.40 0.01 7.32
CA CYS A 261 -0.57 0.59 5.99
C CYS A 261 0.74 1.20 5.45
N LYS A 262 0.91 1.22 4.12
CA LYS A 262 2.02 1.92 3.46
C LYS A 262 1.48 2.84 2.36
N PHE A 263 1.85 4.11 2.41
CA PHE A 263 1.54 5.08 1.37
C PHE A 263 2.52 6.25 1.36
N VAL A 264 2.60 6.95 0.24
CA VAL A 264 3.13 8.32 0.18
C VAL A 264 2.06 9.24 -0.36
N ALA A 265 2.03 10.49 0.11
CA ALA A 265 1.08 11.49 -0.34
C ALA A 265 1.74 12.86 -0.54
N GLY A 266 1.43 13.51 -1.66
CA GLY A 266 1.71 14.91 -1.91
C GLY A 266 0.45 15.72 -1.72
N ARG A 267 0.37 16.49 -0.62
CA ARG A 267 -0.72 17.44 -0.37
C ARG A 267 -0.40 18.78 -1.02
N PHE A 268 -1.33 19.25 -1.84
CA PHE A 268 -1.40 20.61 -2.37
C PHE A 268 -2.47 21.40 -1.61
N GLU A 269 -2.70 22.65 -2.01
CA GLU A 269 -3.70 23.53 -1.39
C GLU A 269 -5.12 22.94 -1.43
N ASN A 270 -5.54 22.43 -2.59
CA ASN A 270 -6.93 22.05 -2.87
C ASN A 270 -7.15 20.53 -3.02
N HIS A 271 -6.09 19.73 -3.11
CA HIS A 271 -6.15 18.28 -3.31
C HIS A 271 -4.92 17.55 -2.78
N VAL A 272 -5.03 16.23 -2.66
CA VAL A 272 -3.95 15.32 -2.31
C VAL A 272 -3.79 14.28 -3.43
N GLU A 273 -2.54 13.99 -3.78
CA GLU A 273 -2.12 12.92 -4.69
C GLU A 273 -1.52 11.80 -3.82
N ILE A 274 -2.07 10.58 -3.87
CA ILE A 274 -1.71 9.47 -2.96
C ILE A 274 -1.30 8.23 -3.76
N LEU A 275 -0.17 7.61 -3.40
CA LEU A 275 0.18 6.24 -3.79
C LEU A 275 0.05 5.34 -2.56
N ILE A 276 -0.90 4.41 -2.60
CA ILE A 276 -1.06 3.33 -1.60
C ILE A 276 -0.43 2.07 -2.15
N THR A 277 0.29 1.32 -1.31
CA THR A 277 0.90 0.04 -1.69
C THR A 277 0.98 -0.94 -0.52
N SER A 278 1.11 -2.24 -0.81
CA SER A 278 1.51 -3.24 0.20
C SER A 278 3.04 -3.30 0.41
N ALA A 279 3.82 -2.64 -0.46
CA ALA A 279 5.27 -2.56 -0.33
C ALA A 279 5.69 -1.69 0.87
N ASN A 280 6.63 -2.19 1.67
CA ASN A 280 7.37 -1.34 2.60
C ASN A 280 8.45 -0.56 1.84
N PHE A 281 8.92 0.57 2.38
CA PHE A 281 9.90 1.41 1.68
C PHE A 281 11.33 0.97 2.03
N ASN A 282 11.70 -0.21 1.55
CA ASN A 282 13.02 -0.81 1.75
C ASN A 282 13.46 -1.60 0.51
N ASP A 283 14.77 -1.84 0.39
CA ASP A 283 15.40 -2.44 -0.79
C ASP A 283 14.95 -3.90 -1.03
N HIS A 284 14.47 -4.60 0.02
CA HIS A 284 13.86 -5.93 -0.12
C HIS A 284 12.53 -5.85 -0.88
N HIS A 285 11.64 -4.96 -0.48
CA HIS A 285 10.36 -4.74 -1.17
C HIS A 285 10.53 -4.09 -2.55
N PHE A 286 11.59 -3.32 -2.76
CA PHE A 286 11.91 -2.73 -4.06
C PHE A 286 12.70 -3.67 -5.01
N ASN A 287 12.86 -4.94 -4.66
CA ASN A 287 13.52 -5.93 -5.51
C ASN A 287 12.66 -6.28 -6.77
N PRO A 288 13.25 -6.47 -7.97
CA PRO A 288 12.51 -6.88 -9.17
C PRO A 288 11.74 -8.21 -9.07
N LEU A 289 12.07 -9.07 -8.10
CA LEU A 289 11.36 -10.32 -7.80
C LEU A 289 10.14 -10.11 -6.90
N GLN A 290 10.12 -9.06 -6.06
CA GLN A 290 8.99 -8.76 -5.19
C GLN A 290 7.73 -8.43 -5.99
N ARG A 291 6.56 -8.82 -5.47
CA ARG A 291 5.25 -8.48 -6.02
C ARG A 291 4.41 -7.80 -4.95
N ASP A 292 4.00 -6.57 -5.21
CA ASP A 292 3.19 -5.79 -4.29
C ASP A 292 2.06 -5.07 -5.01
N SER A 293 0.95 -4.88 -4.30
CA SER A 293 -0.21 -4.13 -4.78
C SER A 293 0.09 -2.62 -4.82
N VAL A 294 -0.50 -1.91 -5.79
CA VAL A 294 -0.41 -0.45 -5.91
C VAL A 294 -1.76 0.12 -6.33
N ILE A 295 -2.14 1.24 -5.72
CA ILE A 295 -3.28 2.07 -6.13
C ILE A 295 -2.86 3.54 -6.07
N LEU A 296 -3.11 4.28 -7.16
CA LEU A 296 -3.05 5.74 -7.16
C LEU A 296 -4.45 6.30 -6.89
N LEU A 297 -4.56 7.23 -5.94
CA LEU A 297 -5.81 7.93 -5.58
C LEU A 297 -5.57 9.44 -5.58
N SER A 298 -6.60 10.21 -5.92
CA SER A 298 -6.65 11.62 -5.55
C SER A 298 -7.82 11.82 -4.60
N GLU A 299 -7.58 12.58 -3.54
CA GLU A 299 -8.53 12.82 -2.46
C GLU A 299 -8.48 14.31 -2.07
N ASN A 300 -9.51 14.81 -1.41
CA ASN A 300 -9.53 16.18 -0.91
C ASN A 300 -8.78 16.30 0.43
N CYS A 301 -8.25 17.49 0.74
CA CYS A 301 -7.39 17.71 1.91
C CYS A 301 -8.05 17.32 3.24
N ARG A 302 -9.36 17.56 3.39
CA ARG A 302 -10.10 17.26 4.63
C ARG A 302 -10.25 15.76 4.86
N GLU A 303 -10.69 15.01 3.85
CA GLU A 303 -10.83 13.55 3.97
C GLU A 303 -9.46 12.87 4.17
N PHE A 304 -8.38 13.42 3.61
CA PHE A 304 -7.02 12.97 3.90
C PHE A 304 -6.64 13.18 5.38
N GLU A 305 -6.88 14.37 5.93
CA GLU A 305 -6.66 14.64 7.35
C GLU A 305 -7.49 13.71 8.25
N THR A 306 -8.80 13.61 8.02
CA THR A 306 -9.72 12.91 8.92
C THR A 306 -9.68 11.39 8.81
N ARG A 307 -9.33 10.82 7.65
CA ARG A 307 -9.39 9.35 7.42
C ARG A 307 -8.05 8.68 7.17
N TYR A 308 -6.97 9.44 6.98
CA TYR A 308 -5.62 8.89 6.86
C TYR A 308 -4.71 9.36 8.01
N LEU A 309 -4.68 10.67 8.32
CA LEU A 309 -3.75 11.19 9.33
C LEU A 309 -4.27 10.98 10.76
N SER A 310 -5.53 11.28 11.07
CA SER A 310 -6.09 11.12 12.43
C SER A 310 -5.92 9.70 12.98
N GLU A 311 -6.23 8.68 12.16
CA GLU A 311 -6.07 7.26 12.52
C GLU A 311 -4.61 6.87 12.79
N LEU A 312 -3.64 7.52 12.13
CA LEU A 312 -2.21 7.31 12.37
C LEU A 312 -1.72 8.05 13.62
N ASP A 313 -2.16 9.29 13.81
CA ASP A 313 -1.84 10.12 14.98
C ASP A 313 -2.35 9.48 16.28
N HIS A 314 -3.48 8.75 16.24
CA HIS A 314 -3.98 7.99 17.40
C HIS A 314 -3.10 6.80 17.82
N VAL A 315 -2.24 6.28 16.93
CA VAL A 315 -1.42 5.06 17.16
C VAL A 315 0.09 5.31 17.04
N THR A 316 0.50 6.57 17.05
CA THR A 316 1.92 6.98 16.99
C THR A 316 2.19 8.11 17.98
N LYS A 317 3.47 8.40 18.23
CA LYS A 317 3.93 9.52 19.07
C LYS A 317 4.82 10.45 18.27
N GLU A 318 4.77 11.75 18.55
CA GLU A 318 5.80 12.67 18.07
C GLU A 318 7.15 12.39 18.75
N VAL A 319 8.21 12.40 17.95
CA VAL A 319 9.60 12.32 18.41
C VAL A 319 10.40 13.37 17.64
N ALA A 320 11.23 14.17 18.31
CA ALA A 320 12.11 15.10 17.61
C ALA A 320 13.24 14.32 16.92
N LEU A 321 13.47 14.55 15.61
CA LEU A 321 14.54 13.87 14.88
C LEU A 321 15.93 14.13 15.51
N ALA A 322 16.17 15.33 16.03
CA ALA A 322 17.39 15.66 16.76
C ALA A 322 17.64 14.72 17.98
N THR A 323 16.59 14.28 18.68
CA THR A 323 16.72 13.32 19.79
C THR A 323 17.09 11.92 19.29
N VAL A 324 16.65 11.52 18.10
CA VAL A 324 16.99 10.24 17.44
C VAL A 324 18.40 10.25 16.84
N LEU A 325 18.92 11.43 16.47
CA LEU A 325 20.28 11.58 15.95
C LEU A 325 21.35 11.65 17.06
N ALA A 326 20.95 11.89 18.31
CA ALA A 326 21.82 12.03 19.48
C ALA A 326 22.04 10.73 20.29
N THR A 327 21.55 9.59 19.79
CA THR A 327 21.63 8.26 20.43
C THR A 327 22.52 7.30 19.64
#